data_AF-A0A6M3JH40-F1
#
_entry.id   AF-A0A6M3JH40-F1
#
_cell.length_a   1.000
_cell.length_b   1.000
_cell.length_c   1.000
_cell.angle_alpha   90.00
_cell.angle_beta   90.00
_cell.angle_gamma   90.00
#
_symmetry.space_group_name_H-M   'P 1'
#
loop_
_entity.id
_entity.type
_entity.pdbx_description
1 polymer ?
#
loop_
_entity_poly.entity_id
_entity_poly.type
_entity_poly.pdbx_seq_one_letter_code
_entity_poly.pdbx_strand_id
1 'polypeptide(L)' 'MIVVADCREFMAGLYQNSVDSIVCDPPYELGFMGKRWDGSGISYDPEVWRLALRVLKPGG' A
#
# COMPACT_ATOMS: atom_id res chain seq x y z
N MET A 1 -14.40 7.24 4.21
CA MET A 1 -14.19 7.42 2.76
C MET A 1 -13.65 6.11 2.21
N ILE A 2 -14.13 5.66 1.06
CA ILE A 2 -13.61 4.47 0.37
C ILE A 2 -13.03 4.96 -0.96
N VAL A 3 -11.80 4.56 -1.26
CA VAL A 3 -11.10 4.91 -2.51
C VAL A 3 -10.82 3.62 -3.26
N VAL A 4 -11.21 3.58 -4.53
CA VAL A 4 -10.95 2.45 -5.44
C VAL A 4 -9.88 2.90 -6.41
N ALA A 5 -8.62 2.57 -6.12
CA ALA A 5 -7.45 2.98 -6.90
C ALA A 5 -6.27 2.03 -6.66
N ASP A 6 -5.22 2.12 -7.49
CA ASP A 6 -3.91 1.57 -7.14
C ASP A 6 -3.37 2.31 -5.90
N CYS A 7 -2.91 1.56 -4.90
CA CYS A 7 -2.49 2.16 -3.63
C CYS A 7 -1.25 3.05 -3.79
N ARG A 8 -0.37 2.78 -4.75
CA ARG A 8 0.83 3.59 -5.01
C ARG A 8 0.44 4.95 -5.55
N GLU A 9 -0.43 4.98 -6.55
CA GLU A 9 -0.93 6.22 -7.15
C GLU A 9 -1.68 7.06 -6.11
N PHE A 10 -2.54 6.43 -5.32
CA PHE A 10 -3.28 7.13 -4.29
C PHE A 10 -2.35 7.67 -3.19
N MET A 11 -1.46 6.83 -2.64
CA MET A 11 -0.52 7.26 -1.60
C MET A 11 0.43 8.34 -2.09
N ALA A 12 0.82 8.35 -3.37
CA ALA A 12 1.65 9.40 -3.96
C ALA A 12 0.98 10.79 -3.90
N GLY A 13 -0.36 10.85 -3.99
CA GLY A 13 -1.14 12.09 -3.89
C GLY A 13 -1.40 12.59 -2.46
N LEU A 14 -1.13 11.77 -1.43
CA LEU A 14 -1.34 12.18 -0.03
C LEU A 14 -0.21 13.08 0.47
N TYR A 15 -0.53 13.96 1.42
CA TYR A 15 0.48 14.74 2.14
C TYR A 15 1.37 13.84 2.99
N GLN A 16 2.63 14.23 3.18
CA GLN A 16 3.53 13.57 4.13
C GLN A 16 3.00 13.67 5.56
N ASN A 17 3.29 12.68 6.42
CA ASN A 17 2.90 12.68 7.83
C ASN A 17 1.42 13.03 8.06
N SER A 18 0.52 12.49 7.25
CA SER A 18 -0.92 12.79 7.27
C SER A 18 -1.78 11.64 7.80
N VAL A 19 -1.23 10.43 7.90
CA VAL A 19 -1.91 9.22 8.36
C VAL A 19 -1.41 8.84 9.75
N ASP A 20 -2.33 8.57 10.68
CA ASP A 20 -1.99 8.21 12.07
C ASP A 20 -1.64 6.73 12.24
N SER A 21 -2.21 5.84 11.42
CA SER A 21 -1.91 4.40 11.44
C SER A 21 -2.20 3.75 10.09
N ILE A 22 -1.44 2.72 9.75
CA ILE A 22 -1.61 1.92 8.53
C ILE A 22 -1.83 0.47 8.92
N VAL A 23 -2.94 -0.11 8.46
CA VAL A 23 -3.18 -1.55 8.50
C VAL A 23 -3.06 -2.06 7.07
N CYS A 24 -2.17 -3.01 6.85
CA CYS A 24 -1.84 -3.52 5.53
C CYS A 24 -1.96 -5.05 5.50
N ASP A 25 -2.72 -5.54 4.53
CA ASP A 25 -2.80 -6.95 4.13
C ASP A 25 -2.55 -7.01 2.62
N PRO A 26 -1.27 -6.97 2.19
CA PRO A 26 -0.93 -6.91 0.78
C PRO A 26 -1.09 -8.30 0.11
N PRO A 27 -1.23 -8.36 -1.23
CA PRO A 27 -1.09 -9.60 -1.98
C PRO A 27 0.28 -10.25 -1.74
N TYR A 28 0.30 -11.49 -1.27
CA TYR A 28 1.51 -12.22 -0.84
C TYR A 28 2.11 -13.11 -1.93
N GLU A 29 1.59 -13.05 -3.16
CA GLU A 29 2.12 -13.77 -4.32
C GLU A 29 2.01 -15.30 -4.17
N LEU A 30 0.98 -15.76 -3.45
CA LEU A 30 0.71 -17.18 -3.20
C LEU A 30 -0.14 -17.82 -4.31
N GLY A 31 -0.57 -17.04 -5.30
CA GLY A 31 -1.58 -17.49 -6.27
C GLY A 31 -2.94 -17.73 -5.63
N PHE A 32 -3.24 -17.02 -4.54
CA PHE A 32 -4.46 -17.14 -3.76
C PHE A 32 -5.69 -17.04 -4.65
N MET A 33 -6.55 -18.05 -4.57
CA MET A 33 -7.76 -18.21 -5.39
C MET A 33 -7.52 -18.18 -6.92
N GLY A 34 -6.28 -18.37 -7.37
CA GLY A 34 -5.90 -18.26 -8.79
C GLY A 34 -6.16 -16.88 -9.39
N LYS A 35 -6.22 -15.83 -8.56
CA LYS A 35 -6.54 -14.48 -9.01
C LYS A 35 -5.27 -13.70 -9.34
N ARG A 36 -5.32 -12.94 -10.43
CA ARG A 36 -4.17 -12.14 -10.92
C ARG A 36 -3.69 -11.05 -9.96
N TRP A 37 -4.53 -10.63 -9.02
CA TRP A 37 -4.12 -9.62 -8.03
C TRP A 37 -3.12 -10.19 -7.01
N ASP A 38 -3.15 -11.51 -6.75
CA ASP A 38 -2.18 -12.20 -5.88
C ASP A 38 -0.97 -12.73 -6.65
N GLY A 39 -0.48 -11.87 -7.54
CA GLY A 39 0.59 -12.13 -8.50
C GLY A 39 1.14 -10.81 -9.06
N SER A 40 0.98 -9.71 -8.32
CA SER A 40 1.23 -8.35 -8.80
C SER A 40 2.65 -7.84 -8.48
N GLY A 41 3.37 -8.55 -7.62
CA GLY A 41 4.69 -8.18 -7.09
C GLY A 41 4.64 -7.09 -6.02
N ILE A 42 3.46 -6.63 -5.61
CA ILE A 42 3.33 -5.41 -4.80
C ILE A 42 3.95 -5.54 -3.40
N SER A 43 3.89 -6.73 -2.80
CA SER A 43 4.56 -7.00 -1.51
C SER A 43 6.07 -6.86 -1.59
N TYR A 44 6.65 -7.09 -2.77
CA TYR A 44 8.09 -7.06 -3.01
C TYR A 44 8.57 -5.75 -3.61
N ASP A 45 7.67 -4.79 -3.85
CA ASP A 45 7.99 -3.47 -4.40
C ASP A 45 8.39 -2.50 -3.26
N PRO A 46 9.69 -2.13 -3.13
CA PRO A 46 10.13 -1.22 -2.07
C PRO A 46 9.47 0.15 -2.12
N GLU A 47 8.99 0.57 -3.29
CA GLU A 47 8.36 1.87 -3.48
C GLU A 47 7.03 1.97 -2.75
N VAL A 48 6.26 0.87 -2.68
CA VAL A 48 5.01 0.78 -1.92
C VAL A 48 5.27 1.11 -0.45
N TRP A 49 6.29 0.50 0.13
CA TRP A 49 6.66 0.67 1.53
C TRP A 49 7.23 2.05 1.81
N ARG A 50 8.00 2.61 0.87
CA ARG A 50 8.51 3.98 0.95
C ARG A 50 7.37 5.00 0.96
N LEU A 51 6.34 4.80 0.13
CA LEU A 51 5.15 5.66 0.08
C LEU A 51 4.32 5.53 1.37
N ALA A 52 4.13 4.31 1.88
CA ALA A 52 3.45 4.07 3.15
C ALA A 52 4.15 4.80 4.32
N LEU A 53 5.48 4.67 4.41
CA LEU A 53 6.26 5.38 5.43
C LEU A 53 6.19 6.91 5.28
N ARG A 54 6.20 7.43 4.05
CA ARG A 54 6.14 8.89 3.79
C ARG A 54 4.85 9.51 4.34
N VAL A 55 3.72 8.82 4.19
CA VAL A 55 2.42 9.35 4.58
C VAL A 55 2.12 9.14 6.06
N LEU A 56 2.81 8.20 6.71
CA LEU A 56 2.69 7.91 8.14
C LEU A 56 3.30 9.04 8.99
N LYS A 57 2.61 9.46 10.03
CA LYS A 57 3.13 10.43 11.01
C LYS A 57 4.28 9.84 11.82
N PRO A 58 5.22 10.66 12.33
CA PRO A 58 6.18 10.20 13.32
C PRO A 58 5.46 9.58 14.53
N GLY A 59 5.76 8.31 14.84
CA GLY A 59 5.14 7.56 15.93
C GLY A 59 3.87 6.78 15.56
N GLY A 60 3.45 6.81 14.29
CA GLY A 60 2.41 5.91 13.75
C GLY A 60 2.93 4.52 13.41
#